data_AF-A0A4Y1ZTA9-F1
#
_entry.id   AF-A0A4Y1ZTA9-F1
#
_cell.length_a   1.000
_cell.length_b   1.000
_cell.length_c   1.000
_cell.angle_alpha   90.00
_cell.angle_beta   90.00
_cell.angle_gamma   90.00
#
_symmetry.space_group_name_H-M   'P 1'
#
loop_
_entity.id
_entity.type
_entity.pdbx_description
1 polymer ?
#
loop_
_entity_poly.entity_id
_entity_poly.type
_entity_poly.pdbx_seq_one_letter_code
_entity_poly.pdbx_strand_id
1 'polypeptide(L)'
;MLQAWVTALGTASSAATLPITFKCLEENNHIDCRVTRFVLPVGATVNMDGTALYEAVAALFIAQMNGISLSAGEVIAVSLTATAASIGAASVPSAGLVTMLLVLTAVGLPTEDISMIVAVDWLL
;
A
#
# COMPACT_ATOMS: atom_id res chain seq x y z
N MET A 1 4.71 -19.69 -6.43
CA MET A 1 4.54 -18.37 -5.78
C MET A 1 5.84 -17.63 -5.49
N LEU A 2 6.92 -18.30 -5.06
CA LEU A 2 8.20 -17.63 -4.74
C LEU A 2 8.71 -16.70 -5.86
N GLN A 3 8.62 -17.12 -7.13
CA GLN A 3 9.01 -16.29 -8.27
C GLN A 3 8.24 -14.97 -8.32
N ALA A 4 6.91 -15.00 -8.12
CA ALA A 4 6.10 -13.78 -8.09
C ALA A 4 6.52 -12.85 -6.94
N TRP A 5 6.81 -13.38 -5.75
CA TRP A 5 7.27 -12.56 -4.62
C TRP A 5 8.62 -11.91 -4.87
N VAL A 6 9.59 -12.65 -5.42
CA VAL A 6 10.90 -12.10 -5.74
C VAL A 6 10.81 -11.06 -6.86
N THR A 7 9.95 -11.28 -7.86
CA THR A 7 9.70 -10.28 -8.91
C THR A 7 9.02 -9.04 -8.36
N ALA A 8 8.04 -9.17 -7.45
CA ALA A 8 7.42 -8.02 -6.78
C ALA A 8 8.46 -7.20 -6.01
N LEU A 9 9.30 -7.87 -5.23
CA LEU A 9 10.35 -7.22 -4.46
C LEU A 9 11.38 -6.52 -5.36
N GLY A 10 11.77 -7.15 -6.47
CA GLY A 10 12.76 -6.59 -7.39
C GLY A 10 12.23 -5.47 -8.29
N THR A 11 10.94 -5.47 -8.61
CA THR A 11 10.32 -4.46 -9.49
C THR A 11 9.64 -3.33 -8.71
N ALA A 12 9.37 -3.52 -7.42
CA ALA A 12 8.57 -2.63 -6.58
C ALA A 12 7.20 -2.26 -7.20
N SER A 13 6.62 -3.15 -8.02
CA SER A 13 5.36 -2.90 -8.73
C SER A 13 4.48 -4.13 -8.88
N SER A 14 3.24 -4.01 -8.40
CA SER A 14 2.19 -5.03 -8.56
C SER A 14 1.82 -5.25 -10.02
N ALA A 15 1.76 -4.17 -10.82
CA ALA A 15 1.44 -4.26 -12.24
C ALA A 15 2.53 -5.00 -13.04
N ALA A 16 3.81 -4.74 -12.73
CA ALA A 16 4.93 -5.43 -13.37
C ALA A 16 4.99 -6.94 -13.01
N THR A 17 4.51 -7.30 -11.81
CA THR A 17 4.53 -8.68 -11.30
C THR A 17 3.33 -9.52 -11.75
N LEU A 18 2.27 -8.87 -12.24
CA LEU A 18 1.00 -9.51 -12.58
C LEU A 18 1.15 -10.70 -13.54
N PRO A 19 1.93 -10.64 -14.65
CA PRO A 19 2.08 -11.78 -15.56
C PRO A 19 2.75 -13.01 -14.92
N ILE A 20 3.73 -12.79 -14.04
CA ILE A 20 4.41 -13.87 -13.29
C ILE A 20 3.46 -14.50 -12.26
N THR A 21 2.59 -13.68 -11.68
CA THR A 21 1.56 -14.12 -10.74
C THR A 21 0.53 -15.01 -11.42
N PHE A 22 0.06 -14.63 -12.62
CA PHE A 22 -0.80 -15.47 -13.47
C PHE A 22 -0.18 -16.84 -13.71
N LYS A 23 1.07 -16.86 -14.20
CA LYS A 23 1.80 -18.10 -14.47
C LYS A 23 1.92 -18.98 -13.21
N CYS A 24 2.28 -18.38 -12.07
CA CYS A 24 2.40 -19.11 -10.82
C CYS A 24 1.08 -19.75 -10.36
N LEU A 25 -0.05 -19.07 -10.52
CA LEU A 25 -1.34 -19.56 -10.04
C LEU A 25 -1.98 -20.58 -10.98
N GLU A 26 -1.85 -20.38 -12.29
CA GLU A 26 -2.41 -21.30 -13.30
C GLU A 26 -1.54 -22.55 -13.50
N GLU A 27 -0.21 -22.40 -13.60
CA GLU A 27 0.67 -23.53 -13.90
C GLU A 27 1.11 -24.31 -12.65
N ASN A 28 1.49 -23.61 -11.56
CA ASN A 28 2.04 -24.30 -10.38
C ASN A 28 0.95 -24.70 -9.38
N ASN A 29 -0.10 -23.89 -9.26
CA ASN A 29 -1.18 -24.12 -8.29
C ASN A 29 -2.47 -24.64 -8.94
N HIS A 30 -2.50 -24.77 -10.27
CA HIS A 30 -3.63 -25.31 -11.04
C HIS A 30 -4.99 -24.64 -10.76
N ILE A 31 -4.98 -23.33 -10.50
CA ILE A 31 -6.21 -22.55 -10.31
C ILE A 31 -6.90 -22.34 -11.67
N ASP A 32 -8.22 -22.39 -11.69
CA ASP A 32 -9.02 -22.16 -12.89
C ASP A 32 -8.76 -20.77 -13.49
N CYS A 33 -8.41 -20.75 -14.77
CA CYS A 33 -8.08 -19.55 -15.53
C CYS A 33 -9.21 -18.51 -15.55
N ARG A 34 -10.48 -18.93 -15.40
CA ARG A 34 -11.63 -18.03 -15.31
C ARG A 34 -11.60 -17.21 -14.02
N VAL A 35 -11.11 -17.79 -12.92
CA VAL A 35 -11.00 -17.11 -11.63
C VAL A 35 -9.79 -16.18 -11.63
N THR A 36 -8.62 -16.66 -12.05
CA THR A 36 -7.39 -15.86 -12.07
C THR A 36 -7.52 -14.62 -12.95
N ARG A 37 -8.11 -14.75 -14.15
CA ARG A 37 -8.29 -13.64 -15.11
C ARG A 37 -9.24 -12.54 -14.66
N PHE A 38 -10.11 -12.83 -13.70
CA PHE A 38 -10.99 -11.82 -13.11
C PHE A 38 -10.40 -11.25 -11.82
N VAL A 39 -9.95 -12.12 -10.90
CA VAL A 39 -9.55 -11.71 -9.55
C VAL A 39 -8.19 -11.00 -9.55
N LEU A 40 -7.22 -11.44 -10.35
CA LEU A 40 -5.87 -10.86 -10.29
C LEU A 40 -5.80 -9.41 -10.80
N PRO A 41 -6.41 -9.04 -11.94
CA PRO A 41 -6.38 -7.64 -12.39
C PRO A 41 -7.11 -6.70 -11.43
N VAL A 42 -8.24 -7.13 -10.86
CA VAL A 42 -9.00 -6.36 -9.87
C VAL A 42 -8.22 -6.26 -8.55
N GLY A 43 -7.62 -7.36 -8.09
CA GLY A 43 -6.82 -7.38 -6.87
C GLY A 43 -5.56 -6.53 -6.97
N ALA A 44 -4.91 -6.49 -8.13
CA ALA A 44 -3.69 -5.69 -8.32
C ALA A 44 -3.89 -4.17 -8.21
N THR A 45 -5.13 -3.69 -8.36
CA THR A 45 -5.49 -2.28 -8.21
C THR A 45 -6.19 -1.99 -6.89
N VAL A 46 -7.12 -2.86 -6.46
CA VAL A 46 -7.97 -2.61 -5.29
C VAL A 46 -7.32 -3.10 -3.99
N ASN A 47 -6.57 -4.20 -4.02
CA ASN A 47 -6.04 -4.85 -2.81
C ASN A 47 -4.66 -4.30 -2.42
N MET A 48 -4.63 -3.02 -2.05
CA MET A 48 -3.41 -2.32 -1.62
C MET A 48 -3.22 -2.35 -0.09
N ASP A 49 -3.19 -3.55 0.49
CA ASP A 49 -3.02 -3.75 1.93
C ASP A 49 -1.68 -3.18 2.43
N GLY A 50 -0.62 -3.33 1.62
CA GLY A 50 0.71 -2.78 1.93
C GLY A 50 0.68 -1.25 2.03
N THR A 51 -0.03 -0.58 1.12
CA THR A 51 -0.20 0.88 1.14
C THR A 51 -1.01 1.33 2.35
N ALA A 52 -2.11 0.65 2.67
CA ALA A 52 -2.91 0.97 3.86
C ALA A 52 -2.10 0.83 5.16
N LEU A 53 -1.29 -0.23 5.26
CA LEU A 53 -0.40 -0.46 6.41
C LEU A 53 0.67 0.63 6.49
N TYR A 54 1.33 0.93 5.37
CA TYR A 54 2.33 1.99 5.27
C TYR A 54 1.77 3.33 5.73
N GLU A 55 0.61 3.73 5.23
CA GLU A 55 -0.03 5.01 5.55
C GLU A 55 -0.42 5.11 7.02
N ALA A 56 -1.00 4.03 7.58
CA ALA A 56 -1.39 4.01 8.98
C ALA A 56 -0.16 4.11 9.90
N VAL A 57 0.91 3.34 9.62
CA VAL A 57 2.13 3.36 10.42
C VAL A 57 2.87 4.69 10.28
N ALA A 58 2.92 5.25 9.08
CA ALA A 58 3.50 6.57 8.81
C ALA A 58 2.78 7.69 9.58
N ALA A 59 1.44 7.71 9.57
CA ALA A 59 0.65 8.68 10.34
C ALA A 59 0.93 8.58 11.84
N LEU A 60 0.94 7.35 12.39
CA LEU A 60 1.24 7.11 13.80
C LEU A 60 2.66 7.56 14.16
N PHE A 61 3.62 7.28 13.29
CA PHE A 61 5.01 7.70 13.46
C PHE A 61 5.14 9.23 13.51
N ILE A 62 4.53 9.95 12.56
CA ILE A 62 4.55 11.43 12.53
C ILE A 62 3.89 12.00 13.79
N ALA A 63 2.76 11.44 14.22
CA ALA A 63 2.10 11.88 15.44
C ALA A 63 3.00 11.70 16.68
N GLN A 64 3.64 10.53 16.82
CA GLN A 64 4.56 10.24 17.92
C GLN A 64 5.80 11.14 17.91
N MET A 65 6.38 11.40 16.74
CA MET A 65 7.53 12.29 16.57
C MET A 65 7.23 13.73 17.00
N ASN A 66 6.02 14.22 16.73
CA ASN A 66 5.57 15.55 17.13
C ASN A 66 5.03 15.63 18.56
N GLY A 67 5.05 14.52 19.32
CA GLY A 67 4.47 14.46 20.66
C GLY A 67 2.94 14.59 20.68
N ILE A 68 2.27 14.34 19.55
CA ILE A 68 0.81 14.36 19.41
C ILE A 68 0.27 13.02 19.89
N SER A 69 -0.48 13.02 21.00
CA SER A 69 -1.15 11.82 21.49
C SER A 69 -2.44 11.58 20.70
N LEU A 70 -2.47 10.52 19.89
CA LEU A 70 -3.68 10.08 19.22
C LEU A 70 -4.55 9.25 20.19
N SER A 71 -5.81 9.63 20.31
CA SER A 71 -6.84 8.84 20.99
C SER A 71 -7.18 7.58 20.20
N ALA A 72 -7.80 6.59 20.86
CA ALA A 72 -8.23 5.36 20.20
C ALA A 72 -9.19 5.62 19.02
N GLY A 73 -10.01 6.68 19.10
CA GLY A 73 -10.91 7.08 18.00
C GLY A 73 -10.15 7.61 16.79
N GLU A 74 -9.10 8.39 17.00
CA GLU A 74 -8.25 8.92 15.92
C GLU A 74 -7.44 7.81 15.25
N VAL A 75 -6.95 6.83 16.01
CA VAL A 75 -6.27 5.65 15.43
C VAL A 75 -7.19 4.85 14.51
N ILE A 76 -8.46 4.67 14.91
CA ILE A 76 -9.47 4.00 14.07
C ILE A 76 -9.76 4.84 12.82
N ALA A 77 -9.90 6.16 12.97
CA ALA A 77 -10.11 7.07 11.85
C ALA A 77 -8.94 7.05 10.85
N VAL A 78 -7.68 7.07 11.33
CA VAL A 78 -6.47 6.90 10.51
C VAL A 78 -6.55 5.59 9.73
N SER A 79 -6.86 4.48 10.40
CA SER A 79 -6.90 3.15 9.79
C SER A 79 -7.96 3.04 8.68
N LEU A 80 -9.16 3.58 8.94
CA LEU A 80 -10.25 3.63 7.96
C LEU A 80 -9.90 4.53 6.78
N THR A 81 -9.31 5.70 7.04
CA THR A 81 -8.94 6.66 6.00
C THR A 81 -7.83 6.10 5.11
N ALA A 82 -6.80 5.49 5.70
CA ALA A 82 -5.72 4.82 4.99
C ALA A 82 -6.24 3.66 4.11
N THR A 83 -7.17 2.85 4.65
CA THR A 83 -7.80 1.77 3.86
C THR A 83 -8.62 2.31 2.69
N ALA A 84 -9.34 3.42 2.90
CA ALA A 84 -10.12 4.05 1.83
C ALA A 84 -9.20 4.71 0.78
N ALA A 85 -8.09 5.32 1.21
CA ALA A 85 -7.12 5.98 0.34
C ALA A 85 -6.31 4.97 -0.48
N SER A 86 -5.96 3.82 0.08
CA SER A 86 -5.16 2.80 -0.60
C SER A 86 -5.84 2.20 -1.83
N ILE A 87 -7.18 2.10 -1.84
CA ILE A 87 -7.94 1.66 -3.02
C ILE A 87 -7.75 2.62 -4.21
N GLY A 88 -7.49 3.90 -3.92
CA GLY A 88 -7.25 4.94 -4.92
C GLY A 88 -5.79 5.09 -5.35
N ALA A 89 -4.85 4.39 -4.71
CA ALA A 89 -3.44 4.47 -5.07
C ALA A 89 -3.19 3.75 -6.40
N ALA A 90 -2.29 4.31 -7.21
CA ALA A 90 -1.91 3.72 -8.48
C ALA A 90 -0.90 2.58 -8.26
N SER A 91 -0.96 1.50 -9.07
CA SER A 91 -0.07 0.33 -8.95
C SER A 91 1.36 0.57 -9.48
N VAL A 92 1.94 1.72 -9.14
CA VAL A 92 3.26 2.21 -9.61
C VAL A 92 4.13 2.61 -8.41
N PRO A 93 5.47 2.54 -8.52
CA PRO A 93 6.36 2.91 -7.43
C PRO A 93 6.12 4.34 -6.96
N SER A 94 6.26 4.56 -5.64
CA SER A 94 6.09 5.85 -4.96
C SER A 94 4.71 6.52 -5.10
N ALA A 95 3.68 5.82 -5.59
CA ALA A 95 2.31 6.34 -5.60
C ALA A 95 1.76 6.62 -4.18
N GLY A 96 2.30 5.92 -3.16
CA GLY A 96 1.88 6.05 -1.76
C GLY A 96 2.13 7.42 -1.12
N LEU A 97 3.04 8.23 -1.68
CA LEU A 97 3.35 9.55 -1.12
C LEU A 97 2.18 10.54 -1.25
N VAL A 98 1.45 10.47 -2.37
CA VAL A 98 0.30 11.36 -2.62
C VAL A 98 -0.88 11.00 -1.73
N THR A 99 -1.14 9.70 -1.57
CA THR A 99 -2.21 9.21 -0.70
C THR A 99 -1.87 9.42 0.78
N MET A 100 -0.58 9.37 1.14
CA MET A 100 -0.13 9.73 2.49
C MET A 100 -0.41 11.19 2.86
N LEU A 101 -0.18 12.14 1.94
CA LEU A 101 -0.57 13.55 2.15
C LEU A 101 -2.08 13.67 2.43
N LEU A 102 -2.90 12.89 1.73
CA LEU A 102 -4.34 12.88 1.93
C LEU A 102 -4.71 12.35 3.32
N VAL A 103 -4.07 11.26 3.78
CA VAL A 103 -4.32 10.70 5.12
C VAL A 103 -3.90 11.67 6.22
N LEU A 104 -2.72 12.31 6.13
CA LEU A 104 -2.28 13.29 7.14
C LEU A 104 -3.22 14.51 7.20
N THR A 105 -3.62 15.04 6.05
CA THR A 105 -4.54 16.19 6.00
C THR A 105 -5.92 15.84 6.53
N ALA A 106 -6.42 14.63 6.29
CA ALA A 106 -7.70 14.17 6.80
C ALA A 106 -7.73 14.03 8.33
N VAL A 107 -6.60 13.68 8.95
CA VAL A 107 -6.46 13.50 10.41
C VAL A 107 -5.94 14.77 11.09
N GLY A 108 -5.53 15.78 10.32
CA GLY A 108 -5.04 17.06 10.84
C GLY A 108 -3.60 17.01 11.37
N LEU A 109 -2.79 16.07 10.86
CA LEU A 109 -1.38 15.93 11.22
C LEU A 109 -0.48 16.82 10.34
N PRO A 110 0.67 17.28 10.85
CA PRO A 110 1.60 18.11 10.09
C PRO A 110 2.16 17.36 8.88
N THR A 111 2.02 17.94 7.69
CA THR A 111 2.47 17.34 6.42
C THR A 111 3.93 17.63 6.10
N GLU A 112 4.57 18.55 6.82
CA GLU A 112 5.97 18.96 6.60
C GLU A 112 6.95 17.81 6.88
N ASP A 113 6.56 16.89 7.76
CA ASP A 113 7.35 15.74 8.20
C ASP A 113 7.35 14.57 7.20
N ILE A 114 6.55 14.63 6.13
CA ILE A 114 6.55 13.62 5.05
C ILE A 114 7.93 13.47 4.41
N SER A 115 8.71 14.56 4.38
CA SER A 115 10.07 14.56 3.84
C SER A 115 10.97 13.47 4.45
N MET A 116 10.78 13.15 5.73
CA MET A 116 11.51 12.07 6.42
C MET A 116 11.12 10.68 5.91
N ILE A 117 9.84 10.47 5.60
CA ILE A 117 9.34 9.20 5.04
C ILE A 117 9.81 9.04 3.60
N VAL A 118 9.76 10.11 2.80
CA VAL A 118 10.24 10.11 1.40
C VAL A 118 11.70 9.65 1.31
N ALA A 119 12.54 10.03 2.29
CA ALA A 119 13.95 9.64 2.33
C ALA A 119 14.17 8.11 2.47
N VAL A 120 13.20 7.40 3.05
CA VAL A 120 13.24 5.94 3.27
C VAL A 120 12.26 5.17 2.39
N ASP A 121 11.40 5.84 1.64
CA ASP A 121 10.35 5.25 0.80
C ASP A 121 10.88 4.23 -0.23
N TRP A 122 12.10 4.41 -0.72
CA TRP A 122 12.72 3.47 -1.67
C TRP A 122 13.09 2.11 -1.05
N LEU A 123 13.18 2.03 0.28
CA LEU A 123 13.53 0.81 1.01
C LEU A 123 12.27 0.03 1.47
N LEU A 124 11.14 0.73 1.58
CA LEU A 124 9.87 0.22 2.08
C LEU A 124 9.02 -0.38 0.95
#